data_AF-V8C4Y9-F1
#
_entry.id   AF-V8C4Y9-F1
#
_cell.length_a   1.000
_cell.length_b   1.000
_cell.length_c   1.000
_cell.angle_alpha   90.00
_cell.angle_beta   90.00
_cell.angle_gamma   90.00
#
_symmetry.space_group_name_H-M   'P 1'
#
loop_
_entity.id
_entity.type
_entity.pdbx_description
1 polymer ?
#
loop_
_entity_poly.entity_id
_entity_poly.type
_entity_poly.pdbx_seq_one_letter_code
_entity_poly.pdbx_strand_id
1 'polypeptide(L)'
;MKNIKDNLVEVSQMRNRGFQARSEGVCLSQMTEAKRVESTIYRRETTLKLSTLPKTWLIDIDGTIVKHNGYKDNGRDTLLNGVSEFFASLPKDDKVILLTARESSQVPSLKDFLAEHKIRFDALISDLPFGERILVNDAKPSGLKTAFAINKKRDEDFCVEVERDEKL
;
A
#
# COMPACT_ATOMS: atom_id res chain seq x y z
N MET A 1 11.60 16.11 -24.43
CA MET A 1 10.61 15.19 -23.82
C MET A 1 10.48 15.61 -22.36
N LYS A 2 9.30 16.08 -21.92
CA LYS A 2 9.07 16.41 -20.49
C LYS A 2 9.14 15.13 -19.66
N ASN A 3 9.73 15.22 -18.47
CA ASN A 3 9.88 14.09 -17.55
C ASN A 3 8.50 13.70 -16.99
N ILE A 4 8.26 12.41 -16.71
CA ILE A 4 6.99 11.89 -16.18
C ILE A 4 6.59 12.61 -14.88
N LYS A 5 7.58 13.05 -14.09
CA LYS A 5 7.36 13.88 -12.88
C LYS A 5 6.78 15.26 -13.20
N ASP A 6 7.18 15.87 -14.32
CA ASP A 6 6.70 17.20 -14.72
C ASP A 6 5.21 17.16 -15.11
N ASN A 7 4.78 16.06 -15.76
CA ASN A 7 3.38 15.85 -16.13
C ASN A 7 2.48 15.64 -14.90
N LEU A 8 2.97 14.98 -13.84
CA LEU A 8 2.20 14.76 -12.61
C LEU A 8 1.97 16.04 -11.81
N VAL A 9 2.95 16.95 -11.81
CA VAL A 9 2.82 18.27 -11.19
C VAL A 9 1.80 19.13 -11.94
N GLU A 10 1.79 19.09 -13.28
CA GLU A 10 0.80 19.79 -14.11
C GLU A 10 -0.64 19.32 -13.82
N VAL A 11 -0.87 18.01 -13.70
CA VAL A 11 -2.21 17.43 -13.41
C VAL A 11 -2.70 17.78 -12.01
N SER A 12 -1.81 17.80 -11.01
CA SER A 12 -2.11 18.24 -9.63
C SER A 12 -2.49 19.72 -9.58
N GLN A 13 -1.75 20.57 -10.30
CA GLN A 13 -2.01 22.01 -10.36
C GLN A 13 -3.31 22.35 -11.10
N MET A 14 -3.71 21.53 -12.08
CA MET A 14 -5.00 21.68 -12.80
C MET A 14 -6.22 21.34 -11.92
N ARG A 15 -6.09 20.46 -10.91
CA ARG A 15 -7.21 20.15 -9.97
C ARG A 15 -7.44 21.25 -8.94
N ASN A 16 -6.40 21.98 -8.52
CA ASN A 16 -6.49 22.99 -7.45
C ASN A 16 -6.92 24.38 -7.93
N ARG A 17 -6.92 24.64 -9.24
CA ARG A 17 -7.52 25.84 -9.82
C ARG A 17 -8.84 25.42 -10.42
N GLY A 18 -9.96 25.75 -9.77
CA GLY A 18 -11.28 25.60 -10.37
C GLY A 18 -11.35 26.39 -11.68
N PHE A 19 -10.99 25.74 -12.78
CA PHE A 19 -10.86 26.38 -14.08
C PHE A 19 -12.16 26.16 -14.85
N GLN A 20 -13.00 27.19 -14.85
CA GLN A 20 -14.09 27.32 -15.81
C GLN A 20 -13.50 27.23 -17.22
N ALA A 21 -14.03 26.28 -17.98
CA ALA A 21 -13.62 25.98 -19.34
C ALA A 21 -13.55 27.26 -20.19
N ARG A 22 -12.35 27.57 -20.68
CA ARG A 22 -12.19 28.22 -21.98
C ARG A 22 -11.37 27.31 -22.88
N SER A 23 -11.95 27.09 -24.05
CA SER A 23 -11.55 26.22 -25.13
C SER A 23 -10.11 26.45 -25.57
N GLU A 24 -9.28 25.42 -25.42
CA GLU A 24 -8.20 25.06 -26.33
C GLU A 24 -7.82 23.60 -26.02
N GLY A 25 -7.72 22.79 -27.06
CA GLY A 25 -7.90 21.33 -26.99
C GLY A 25 -6.82 20.61 -26.21
N VAL A 26 -7.09 20.32 -24.92
CA VAL A 26 -6.42 19.23 -24.22
C VAL A 26 -6.90 17.93 -24.85
N CYS A 27 -6.00 17.31 -25.60
CA CYS A 27 -6.25 16.13 -26.40
C CYS A 27 -6.89 15.03 -25.54
N LEU A 28 -8.04 14.51 -25.97
CA LEU A 28 -8.74 13.38 -25.35
C LEU A 28 -7.81 12.18 -25.10
N SER A 29 -6.73 12.06 -25.90
CA SER A 29 -5.68 11.05 -25.75
C SER A 29 -4.84 11.18 -24.46
N GLN A 30 -4.53 12.41 -24.01
CA GLN A 30 -3.73 12.65 -22.80
C GLN A 30 -4.52 12.30 -21.53
N MET A 31 -5.84 12.51 -21.53
CA MET A 31 -6.72 12.07 -20.44
C MET A 31 -6.87 10.54 -20.41
N THR A 32 -6.91 9.87 -21.57
CA THR A 32 -6.92 8.41 -21.62
C THR A 32 -5.59 7.80 -21.17
N GLU A 33 -4.46 8.46 -21.43
CA GLU A 33 -3.15 7.99 -21.02
C GLU A 33 -2.91 8.18 -19.52
N ALA A 34 -3.32 9.30 -18.93
CA ALA A 34 -3.31 9.49 -17.48
C ALA A 34 -4.22 8.48 -16.74
N LYS A 35 -5.42 8.22 -17.27
CA LYS A 35 -6.31 7.16 -16.75
C LYS A 35 -5.70 5.77 -16.92
N ARG A 36 -5.00 5.51 -18.02
CA ARG A 36 -4.30 4.24 -18.28
C ARG A 36 -3.12 4.05 -17.33
N VAL A 37 -2.34 5.09 -17.05
CA VAL A 37 -1.24 5.09 -16.08
C VAL A 37 -1.76 4.93 -14.65
N GLU A 38 -2.81 5.67 -14.24
CA GLU A 38 -3.50 5.43 -12.96
C GLU A 38 -4.00 3.97 -12.87
N SER A 39 -4.63 3.45 -13.92
CA SER A 39 -5.13 2.06 -13.93
C SER A 39 -4.03 1.01 -13.98
N THR A 40 -2.80 1.36 -14.35
CA THR A 40 -1.64 0.44 -14.36
C THR A 40 -0.88 0.50 -13.03
N ILE A 41 -0.82 1.66 -12.38
CA ILE A 41 -0.27 1.84 -11.02
C ILE A 41 -1.21 1.21 -9.98
N TYR A 42 -2.53 1.29 -10.19
CA TYR A 42 -3.57 0.72 -9.33
C TYR A 42 -4.28 -0.48 -9.97
N ARG A 43 -3.56 -1.25 -10.80
CA ARG A 43 -4.13 -2.36 -11.56
C ARG A 43 -4.83 -3.34 -10.63
N ARG A 44 -6.08 -3.67 -10.96
CA ARG A 44 -6.92 -4.75 -10.39
C ARG A 44 -6.37 -6.16 -10.69
N GLU A 45 -5.06 -6.33 -10.77
CA GLU A 45 -4.41 -7.64 -10.80
C GLU A 45 -3.81 -7.89 -9.42
N THR A 46 -4.68 -8.04 -8.42
CA THR A 46 -4.29 -8.15 -7.00
C THR A 46 -4.12 -9.58 -6.52
N THR A 47 -4.06 -10.56 -7.44
CA THR A 47 -3.71 -11.94 -7.10
C THR A 47 -2.21 -12.15 -7.29
N LEU A 48 -1.47 -12.19 -6.19
CA LEU A 48 -0.06 -12.56 -6.17
C LEU A 48 0.07 -14.06 -6.34
N LYS A 49 0.72 -14.51 -7.43
CA LYS A 49 1.19 -15.89 -7.54
C LYS A 49 2.51 -16.03 -6.79
N LEU A 50 2.48 -16.76 -5.68
CA LEU A 50 3.62 -16.94 -4.78
C LEU A 50 3.97 -18.43 -4.68
N SER A 51 5.23 -18.77 -4.41
CA SER A 51 5.60 -20.17 -4.09
C SER A 51 4.94 -20.64 -2.79
N THR A 52 5.07 -21.93 -2.45
CA THR A 52 4.57 -22.50 -1.19
C THR A 52 5.47 -22.22 0.02
N LEU A 53 6.65 -21.63 -0.17
CA LEU A 53 7.57 -21.31 0.94
C LEU A 53 6.95 -20.30 1.92
N PRO A 54 7.30 -20.33 3.22
CA PRO A 54 6.87 -19.29 4.16
C PRO A 54 7.30 -17.90 3.69
N LYS A 55 6.44 -16.89 3.90
CA LYS A 55 6.67 -15.50 3.48
C LYS A 55 6.94 -14.58 4.65
N THR A 56 7.65 -13.50 4.36
CA THR A 56 7.76 -12.35 5.25
C THR A 56 6.99 -11.19 4.63
N TRP A 57 5.98 -10.70 5.35
CA TRP A 57 5.15 -9.57 4.97
C TRP A 57 5.66 -8.31 5.65
N LEU A 58 6.07 -7.32 4.85
CA LEU A 58 6.40 -5.98 5.31
C LEU A 58 5.19 -5.09 4.99
N ILE A 59 4.42 -4.69 6.02
CA ILE A 59 3.14 -4.00 5.82
C ILE A 59 3.17 -2.64 6.51
N ASP A 60 2.92 -1.58 5.75
CA ASP A 60 2.73 -0.24 6.30
C ASP A 60 1.42 -0.13 7.09
N ILE A 61 1.34 0.77 8.07
CA ILE A 61 0.17 0.91 8.95
C ILE A 61 -0.76 2.04 8.49
N ASP A 62 -0.27 3.27 8.41
CA ASP A 62 -1.08 4.47 8.30
C ASP A 62 -1.57 4.75 6.87
N GLY A 63 -2.87 4.59 6.64
CA GLY A 63 -3.48 4.63 5.30
C GLY A 63 -3.48 3.28 4.58
N THR A 64 -2.96 2.25 5.25
CA THR A 64 -2.78 0.91 4.71
C THR A 64 -3.60 -0.11 5.49
N ILE A 65 -3.38 -0.24 6.80
CA ILE A 65 -4.13 -1.12 7.73
C ILE A 65 -5.19 -0.30 8.49
N VAL A 66 -4.83 0.90 8.91
CA VAL A 66 -5.72 1.83 9.61
C VAL A 66 -5.88 3.10 8.81
N LYS A 67 -6.98 3.82 9.03
CA LYS A 67 -7.19 5.15 8.45
C LYS A 67 -6.02 6.07 8.82
N HIS A 68 -5.42 6.72 7.83
CA HIS A 68 -4.35 7.68 8.03
C HIS A 68 -4.82 8.80 8.96
N ASN A 69 -4.04 9.08 10.02
CA ASN A 69 -4.38 10.03 11.08
C ASN A 69 -5.72 9.77 11.81
N GLY A 70 -6.32 8.58 11.70
CA GLY A 70 -7.58 8.28 12.40
C GLY A 70 -7.51 8.52 13.91
N TYR A 71 -6.39 8.13 14.54
CA TYR A 71 -6.10 8.43 15.95
C TYR A 71 -6.11 9.92 16.32
N LYS A 72 -5.93 10.84 15.35
CA LYS A 72 -6.01 12.29 15.59
C LYS A 72 -7.42 12.84 15.49
N ASP A 73 -8.27 12.23 14.66
CA ASP A 73 -9.61 12.75 14.37
C ASP A 73 -10.54 12.62 15.60
N ASN A 74 -10.44 11.51 16.36
CA ASN A 74 -11.28 11.25 17.54
C ASN A 74 -10.55 10.55 18.70
N GLY A 75 -9.21 10.56 18.69
CA GLY A 75 -8.40 9.85 19.70
C GLY A 75 -8.33 8.34 19.52
N ARG A 76 -8.91 7.77 18.45
CA ARG A 76 -8.94 6.32 18.19
C ARG A 76 -8.73 5.99 16.71
N ASP A 77 -7.94 4.95 16.45
CA ASP A 77 -7.76 4.41 15.11
C ASP A 77 -9.05 3.79 14.54
N THR A 78 -9.07 3.61 13.22
CA THR A 78 -10.14 2.91 12.49
C THR A 78 -9.50 1.91 11.56
N LEU A 79 -9.90 0.65 11.66
CA LEU A 79 -9.41 -0.42 10.79
C LEU A 79 -10.03 -0.26 9.40
N LEU A 80 -9.24 -0.41 8.35
CA LEU A 80 -9.75 -0.40 6.97
C LEU A 80 -10.39 -1.75 6.61
N ASN A 81 -11.35 -1.74 5.69
CA ASN A 81 -12.02 -2.98 5.25
C ASN A 81 -11.03 -3.95 4.59
N GLY A 82 -11.26 -5.25 4.74
CA GLY A 82 -10.43 -6.31 4.15
C GLY A 82 -9.18 -6.66 4.96
N VAL A 83 -8.79 -5.81 5.93
CA VAL A 83 -7.60 -6.04 6.76
C VAL A 83 -7.78 -7.26 7.66
N SER A 84 -8.88 -7.36 8.39
CA SER A 84 -9.12 -8.49 9.29
C SER A 84 -9.15 -9.81 8.53
N GLU A 85 -9.80 -9.84 7.37
CA GLU A 85 -9.88 -10.99 6.49
C GLU A 85 -8.51 -11.40 5.96
N PHE A 86 -7.72 -10.42 5.51
CA PHE A 86 -6.36 -10.68 5.01
C PHE A 86 -5.47 -11.27 6.11
N PHE A 87 -5.38 -10.65 7.28
CA PHE A 87 -4.52 -11.14 8.37
C PHE A 87 -4.96 -12.51 8.90
N ALA A 88 -6.27 -12.78 8.93
CA ALA A 88 -6.82 -14.10 9.28
C ALA A 88 -6.47 -15.18 8.24
N SER A 89 -6.29 -14.80 6.97
CA SER A 89 -5.94 -15.73 5.88
C SER A 89 -4.45 -16.11 5.84
N LEU A 90 -3.58 -15.36 6.52
CA LEU A 90 -2.14 -15.59 6.47
C LEU A 90 -1.74 -16.89 7.22
N PRO A 91 -0.94 -17.78 6.60
CA PRO A 91 -0.41 -18.98 7.24
C PRO A 91 0.35 -18.69 8.53
N LYS A 92 0.32 -19.62 9.49
CA LYS A 92 0.94 -19.44 10.80
C LYS A 92 2.47 -19.30 10.76
N ASP A 93 3.09 -19.90 9.75
CA ASP A 93 4.52 -19.87 9.47
C ASP A 93 4.97 -18.59 8.75
N ASP A 94 4.05 -17.85 8.14
CA ASP A 94 4.35 -16.52 7.60
C ASP A 94 4.64 -15.52 8.72
N LYS A 95 5.71 -14.74 8.51
CA LYS A 95 6.12 -13.64 9.39
C LYS A 95 5.54 -12.32 8.95
N VAL A 96 5.07 -11.51 9.89
CA VAL A 96 4.52 -10.19 9.60
C VAL A 96 5.27 -9.12 10.39
N ILE A 97 5.85 -8.17 9.68
CA ILE A 97 6.53 -7.00 10.24
C ILE A 97 5.74 -5.77 9.83
N LEU A 98 5.21 -5.07 10.83
CA LEU A 98 4.48 -3.82 10.61
C LEU A 98 5.45 -2.63 10.64
N LEU A 99 5.23 -1.69 9.73
CA LEU A 99 6.05 -0.50 9.53
C LEU A 99 5.20 0.75 9.74
N THR A 100 5.68 1.72 10.50
CA THR A 100 5.00 3.01 10.63
C THR A 100 5.97 4.16 10.85
N ALA A 101 5.57 5.35 10.40
CA ALA A 101 6.26 6.59 10.70
C ALA A 101 5.79 7.24 12.02
N ARG A 102 4.80 6.64 12.72
CA ARG A 102 4.39 7.09 14.05
C ARG A 102 5.57 7.04 15.01
N GLU A 103 5.59 7.99 15.93
CA GLU A 103 6.60 8.04 16.97
C GLU A 103 6.43 6.88 17.95
N SER A 104 7.54 6.43 18.54
CA SER A 104 7.57 5.39 19.58
C SER A 104 6.57 5.65 20.73
N SER A 105 6.30 6.91 21.05
CA SER A 105 5.31 7.35 22.05
C SER A 105 3.88 6.88 21.74
N GLN A 106 3.56 6.65 20.47
CA GLN A 106 2.23 6.23 19.98
C GLN A 106 2.12 4.71 19.81
N VAL A 107 3.22 3.98 19.93
CA VAL A 107 3.26 2.52 19.71
C VAL A 107 2.40 1.74 20.72
N PRO A 108 2.36 2.07 22.03
CA PRO A 108 1.53 1.33 22.98
C PRO A 108 0.05 1.33 22.60
N SER A 109 -0.54 2.50 22.36
CA SER A 109 -1.97 2.60 22.00
C SER A 109 -2.29 1.93 20.67
N LEU A 110 -1.37 2.02 19.70
CA LEU A 110 -1.49 1.30 18.43
C LEU A 110 -1.47 -0.22 18.63
N LYS A 111 -0.59 -0.75 19.49
CA LYS A 111 -0.55 -2.19 19.78
C LYS A 111 -1.83 -2.66 20.45
N ASP A 112 -2.37 -1.88 21.39
CA ASP A 112 -3.64 -2.20 22.05
C ASP A 112 -4.79 -2.25 21.04
N PHE A 113 -4.86 -1.28 20.14
CA PHE A 113 -5.84 -1.26 19.05
C PHE A 113 -5.71 -2.48 18.12
N LEU A 114 -4.49 -2.79 17.66
CA LEU A 114 -4.24 -3.94 16.79
C LEU A 114 -4.62 -5.26 17.49
N ALA A 115 -4.34 -5.38 18.79
CA ALA A 115 -4.69 -6.55 19.58
C ALA A 115 -6.22 -6.72 19.73
N GLU A 116 -6.95 -5.63 19.98
CA GLU A 116 -8.43 -5.62 20.03
C GLU A 116 -9.03 -6.16 18.72
N HIS A 117 -8.42 -5.80 17.59
CA HIS A 117 -8.82 -6.25 16.25
C HIS A 117 -8.18 -7.58 15.81
N LYS A 118 -7.46 -8.27 16.70
CA LYS A 118 -6.79 -9.56 16.44
C LYS A 118 -5.81 -9.52 15.27
N ILE A 119 -5.17 -8.39 15.04
CA ILE A 119 -4.15 -8.22 14.00
C ILE A 119 -2.83 -8.78 14.51
N ARG A 120 -2.41 -9.92 13.96
CA ARG A 120 -1.14 -10.56 14.34
C ARG A 120 0.06 -9.87 13.69
N PHE A 121 1.16 -9.78 14.41
CA PHE A 121 2.46 -9.39 13.88
C PHE A 121 3.58 -9.96 14.74
N ASP A 122 4.74 -10.19 14.13
CA ASP A 122 5.94 -10.67 14.79
C ASP A 122 6.84 -9.50 15.24
N ALA A 123 6.83 -8.38 14.51
CA ALA A 123 7.53 -7.16 14.88
C ALA A 123 6.78 -5.91 14.41
N LEU A 124 7.01 -4.79 15.10
CA LEU A 124 6.54 -3.46 14.72
C LEU A 124 7.72 -2.50 14.80
N ILE A 125 8.02 -1.83 13.67
CA ILE A 125 9.10 -0.85 13.56
C ILE A 125 8.46 0.53 13.39
N SER A 126 8.63 1.38 14.40
CA SER A 126 8.15 2.77 14.45
C SER A 126 9.25 3.77 14.10
N ASP A 127 8.93 5.06 14.17
CA ASP A 127 9.87 6.19 13.98
C ASP A 127 10.56 6.16 12.60
N LEU A 128 9.91 5.53 11.61
CA LEU A 128 10.45 5.44 10.26
C LEU A 128 10.20 6.74 9.48
N PRO A 129 11.02 7.05 8.46
CA PRO A 129 10.74 8.17 7.57
C PRO A 129 9.43 7.99 6.78
N PHE A 130 8.76 9.10 6.46
CA PHE A 130 7.51 9.13 5.68
C PHE A 130 7.65 8.79 4.19
N GLY A 131 8.89 8.70 3.68
CA GLY A 131 9.17 8.50 2.26
C GLY A 131 8.92 7.09 1.74
N GLU A 132 9.43 6.81 0.55
CA GLU A 132 9.28 5.53 -0.12
C GLU A 132 9.94 4.37 0.65
N ARG A 133 9.32 3.20 0.57
CA ARG A 133 9.90 1.95 1.08
C ARG A 133 10.61 1.24 -0.06
N ILE A 134 11.92 1.04 0.09
CA ILE A 134 12.76 0.38 -0.91
C ILE A 134 13.15 -1.00 -0.37
N LEU A 135 12.71 -2.04 -1.06
CA LEU A 135 13.13 -3.42 -0.79
C LEU A 135 14.12 -3.86 -1.86
N VAL A 136 15.34 -4.21 -1.44
CA VAL A 136 16.34 -4.88 -2.27
C VAL A 136 16.45 -6.31 -1.75
N ASN A 137 16.18 -7.29 -2.62
CA ASN A 137 16.21 -8.70 -2.25
C ASN A 137 16.90 -9.54 -3.33
N ASP A 138 17.58 -10.62 -2.94
CA ASP A 138 18.24 -11.53 -3.88
C ASP A 138 17.19 -12.30 -4.70
N ALA A 139 17.39 -12.45 -6.01
CA ALA A 139 16.60 -13.40 -6.78
C ALA A 139 17.21 -14.80 -6.65
N LYS A 140 16.38 -15.84 -6.60
CA LYS A 140 16.91 -17.21 -6.61
C LYS A 140 17.38 -17.58 -8.01
N PRO A 141 18.51 -18.33 -8.14
CA PRO A 141 18.99 -18.81 -9.44
C PRO A 141 17.96 -19.64 -10.22
N SER A 142 16.97 -20.24 -9.54
CA SER A 142 15.85 -20.96 -10.15
C SER A 142 14.89 -20.08 -10.95
N GLY A 143 15.01 -18.76 -10.85
CA GLY A 143 14.06 -17.81 -11.44
C GLY A 143 12.92 -17.41 -10.50
N LEU A 144 12.88 -17.94 -9.26
CA LEU A 144 11.89 -17.54 -8.27
C LEU A 144 12.07 -16.06 -7.90
N LYS A 145 11.01 -15.27 -8.13
CA LYS A 145 10.91 -13.89 -7.67
C LYS A 145 10.65 -13.86 -6.16
N THR A 146 11.53 -13.21 -5.42
CA THR A 146 11.58 -13.21 -3.95
C THR A 146 11.08 -11.91 -3.32
N ALA A 147 10.82 -10.88 -4.12
CA ALA A 147 10.33 -9.60 -3.65
C ALA A 147 9.15 -9.13 -4.51
N PHE A 148 8.11 -8.69 -3.83
CA PHE A 148 6.91 -8.08 -4.41
C PHE A 148 6.65 -6.76 -3.70
N ALA A 149 6.20 -5.75 -4.44
CA ALA A 149 5.82 -4.45 -3.92
C ALA A 149 4.42 -4.12 -4.42
N ILE A 150 3.54 -3.74 -3.49
CA ILE A 150 2.14 -3.45 -3.78
C ILE A 150 1.85 -2.07 -3.22
N ASN A 151 1.42 -1.17 -4.10
CA ASN A 151 0.92 0.14 -3.70
C ASN A 151 -0.60 0.11 -3.77
N LYS A 152 -1.26 0.43 -2.65
CA LYS A 152 -2.69 0.76 -2.63
C LYS A 152 -2.87 2.26 -2.49
N LYS A 153 -4.05 2.75 -2.83
CA LYS A 153 -4.43 4.13 -2.50
C LYS A 153 -4.65 4.25 -1.01
N ARG A 154 -4.27 5.39 -0.44
CA ARG A 154 -4.46 5.71 0.98
C ARG A 154 -5.93 5.57 1.36
N ASP A 155 -6.18 4.94 2.51
CA ASP A 155 -7.50 4.75 3.13
C ASP A 155 -8.53 3.92 2.33
N GLU A 156 -8.19 3.42 1.13
CA GLU A 156 -9.02 2.45 0.41
C GLU A 156 -8.96 1.05 1.06
N ASP A 157 -9.82 0.13 0.62
CA ASP A 157 -9.88 -1.24 1.12
C ASP A 157 -8.54 -2.00 0.93
N PHE A 158 -8.26 -2.92 1.85
CA PHE A 158 -7.10 -3.81 1.78
C PHE A 158 -7.41 -5.03 0.93
N CYS A 159 -7.18 -4.91 -0.38
CA CYS A 159 -7.47 -5.96 -1.36
C CYS A 159 -6.19 -6.63 -1.86
N VAL A 160 -5.60 -7.55 -1.09
CA VAL A 160 -4.46 -8.37 -1.54
C VAL A 160 -4.88 -9.82 -1.54
N GLU A 161 -4.90 -10.44 -2.72
CA GLU A 161 -5.19 -11.85 -2.91
C GLU A 161 -3.88 -12.61 -3.15
N VAL A 162 -3.80 -13.83 -2.64
CA VAL A 162 -2.61 -14.69 -2.79
C VAL A 162 -3.03 -16.04 -3.33
N GLU A 163 -2.43 -16.43 -4.45
CA GLU A 163 -2.49 -17.77 -5.02
C GLU A 163 -1.14 -18.46 -4.78
N ARG A 164 -1.16 -19.62 -4.12
CA ARG A 164 0.06 -20.41 -3.91
C ARG A 164 0.23 -21.38 -5.07
N ASP A 165 1.36 -21.29 -5.76
CA ASP A 165 1.72 -22.14 -6.88
C ASP A 165 2.82 -23.12 -6.45
N GLU A 166 2.49 -24.41 -6.48
CA GLU A 166 3.40 -25.51 -6.14
C GLU A 166 4.53 -25.69 -7.15
N LYS A 167 4.44 -25.04 -8.31
CA LYS A 167 5.43 -25.13 -9.40
C LYS A 167 6.50 -24.03 -9.34
N LEU A 168 6.38 -23.07 -8.42
CA LEU A 168 7.31 -21.95 -8.22
C LEU A 168 8.43 -22.26 -7.22
#